data_AF-A0A085Z149-F1
#
_entry.id   AF-A0A085Z149-F1
#
_cell.length_a   1.000
_cell.length_b   1.000
_cell.length_c   1.000
_cell.angle_alpha   90.00
_cell.angle_beta   90.00
_cell.angle_gamma   90.00
#
_symmetry.space_group_name_H-M   'P 1'
#
loop_
_entity.id
_entity.type
_entity.pdbx_description
1 polymer ?
#
loop_
_entity_poly.entity_id
_entity_poly.type
_entity_poly.pdbx_seq_one_letter_code
_entity_poly.pdbx_strand_id
1 'polypeptide(L)'
;MKKTILLTSVLLFSVSTNAQIFEAIKSSVKDQLKKPTTTTTKTNSTTPANSSSPVNLGSLTSTQISSGLKEALNLGVNEGVKKLGVTDGFLKNEAVKILMPEKLKKIDTTLRTLGMGSLADQGVKLLNRAAEDAVVEAAPIFTKAITSMTITDAKNILLGSDNAATSYLQGKTQSQLFNAFQPKVKASLGKVGADKVWTNLISKYNTLTGQAVSTDLNEYVTNETINGVFKMVAEKESGIRNNSVMRTTSLLQKVFGAQDGK
;
A
#
# COMPACT_ATOMS: atom_id res chain seq x y z
N MET A 1 37.11 19.67 32.67
CA MET A 1 38.05 19.93 31.54
C MET A 1 38.40 18.60 30.88
N LYS A 2 38.11 18.44 29.58
CA LYS A 2 38.59 17.43 28.58
C LYS A 2 37.50 17.30 27.50
N LYS A 3 37.54 18.16 26.48
CA LYS A 3 38.15 18.00 25.13
C LYS A 3 37.20 17.28 24.15
N THR A 4 36.41 18.10 23.48
CA THR A 4 35.63 17.89 22.26
C THR A 4 36.57 17.58 21.07
N ILE A 5 36.27 16.53 20.31
CA ILE A 5 36.90 16.24 19.01
C ILE A 5 35.82 16.37 17.94
N LEU A 6 35.95 17.42 17.13
CA LEU A 6 35.23 17.67 15.89
C LEU A 6 35.93 16.89 14.77
N LEU A 7 35.22 15.99 14.10
CA LEU A 7 35.63 15.46 12.79
C LEU A 7 34.69 16.03 11.72
N THR A 8 35.21 17.01 11.01
CA THR A 8 34.70 17.53 9.74
C THR A 8 34.93 16.48 8.65
N SER A 9 33.87 16.06 7.96
CA SER A 9 33.98 15.40 6.66
C SER A 9 32.99 16.07 5.72
N VAL A 10 33.54 16.98 4.94
CA VAL A 10 32.93 17.61 3.76
C VAL A 10 32.98 16.56 2.65
N LEU A 11 31.81 16.13 2.15
CA LEU A 11 31.70 15.52 0.83
C LEU A 11 30.66 16.32 0.05
N LEU A 12 31.15 17.18 -0.84
CA LEU A 12 30.41 17.86 -1.89
C LEU A 12 30.71 17.14 -3.20
N PHE A 13 29.72 16.55 -3.85
CA PHE A 13 29.70 16.35 -5.31
C PHE A 13 28.26 16.43 -5.85
N SER A 14 27.89 17.67 -6.15
CA SER A 14 27.27 18.19 -7.38
C SER A 14 26.45 17.28 -8.32
N VAL A 15 25.16 17.63 -8.39
CA VAL A 15 24.26 17.88 -9.55
C VAL A 15 24.37 17.14 -10.90
N SER A 16 23.17 16.81 -11.35
CA SER A 16 22.65 16.28 -12.63
C SER A 16 23.08 16.97 -13.93
N THR A 17 23.23 16.16 -14.99
CA THR A 17 22.96 16.57 -16.39
C THR A 17 22.47 15.40 -17.24
N ASN A 18 21.24 15.55 -17.77
CA ASN A 18 20.77 14.87 -18.97
C ASN A 18 21.37 15.55 -20.23
N ALA A 19 21.39 14.79 -21.33
CA ALA A 19 21.66 15.16 -22.73
C ALA A 19 23.12 15.04 -23.20
N GLN A 20 23.38 13.97 -23.98
CA GLN A 20 24.08 14.03 -25.27
C GLN A 20 23.99 12.64 -25.95
N ILE A 21 22.93 12.50 -26.74
CA ILE A 21 22.80 11.51 -27.83
C ILE A 21 23.10 12.29 -29.10
N PHE A 22 23.99 11.74 -29.94
CA PHE A 22 24.35 12.07 -31.33
C PHE A 22 25.86 12.25 -31.46
N GLU A 23 26.54 11.20 -31.95
CA GLU A 23 27.67 11.23 -32.89
C GLU A 23 28.28 9.81 -32.97
N ALA A 24 27.65 8.92 -33.75
CA ALA A 24 28.24 7.61 -34.09
C ALA A 24 27.67 6.96 -35.37
N ILE A 25 27.07 7.73 -36.29
CA ILE A 25 26.56 7.18 -37.56
C ILE A 25 26.91 8.14 -38.71
N LYS A 26 28.21 8.24 -39.06
CA LYS A 26 28.60 8.84 -40.34
C LYS A 26 30.02 8.50 -40.81
N SER A 27 30.42 7.23 -40.86
CA SER A 27 31.59 6.86 -41.67
C SER A 27 31.67 5.34 -41.93
N SER A 28 30.85 4.82 -42.84
CA SER A 28 31.09 3.52 -43.49
C SER A 28 30.19 3.38 -44.73
N VAL A 29 30.36 4.25 -45.71
CA VAL A 29 29.87 4.01 -47.08
C VAL A 29 30.96 4.48 -48.04
N LYS A 30 31.28 3.60 -48.99
CA LYS A 30 32.05 3.83 -50.22
C LYS A 30 33.54 3.44 -50.15
N ASP A 31 33.82 2.16 -50.40
CA ASP A 31 34.52 1.79 -51.63
C ASP A 31 34.55 0.27 -51.86
N GLN A 32 34.76 -0.10 -53.14
CA GLN A 32 35.00 -1.43 -53.72
C GLN A 32 33.79 -2.12 -54.37
N LEU A 33 33.73 -1.92 -55.68
CA LEU A 33 32.83 -2.52 -56.65
C LEU A 33 33.69 -3.11 -57.78
N LYS A 34 33.74 -4.46 -57.93
CA LYS A 34 34.03 -5.17 -59.21
C LYS A 34 33.83 -6.71 -59.11
N LYS A 35 32.66 -7.16 -59.64
CA LYS A 35 32.23 -8.39 -60.41
C LYS A 35 33.02 -9.73 -60.39
N PRO A 36 32.43 -10.87 -60.87
CA PRO A 36 31.07 -11.43 -60.70
C PRO A 36 31.06 -12.96 -60.36
N THR A 37 29.91 -13.55 -60.00
CA THR A 37 29.37 -14.89 -60.45
C THR A 37 28.37 -15.48 -59.42
N THR A 38 27.08 -15.43 -59.82
CA THR A 38 25.98 -16.41 -59.67
C THR A 38 25.74 -17.18 -58.36
N THR A 39 24.55 -17.02 -57.76
CA THR A 39 23.48 -18.07 -57.62
C THR A 39 22.60 -17.89 -56.35
N THR A 40 21.32 -17.57 -56.61
CA THR A 40 20.08 -17.91 -55.86
C THR A 40 19.68 -17.20 -54.56
N THR A 41 18.79 -16.23 -54.75
CA THR A 41 17.64 -15.74 -53.98
C THR A 41 17.05 -16.67 -52.91
N LYS A 42 16.90 -16.16 -51.67
CA LYS A 42 15.66 -16.31 -50.88
C LYS A 42 15.52 -15.16 -49.87
N THR A 43 14.46 -14.39 -50.10
CA THR A 43 13.93 -13.26 -49.35
C THR A 43 13.60 -13.64 -47.90
N ASN A 44 13.90 -12.79 -46.92
CA ASN A 44 12.95 -12.42 -45.87
C ASN A 44 13.37 -11.19 -45.06
N SER A 45 12.41 -10.28 -44.98
CA SER A 45 12.39 -8.95 -44.40
C SER A 45 12.59 -8.97 -42.88
N THR A 46 13.45 -8.08 -42.37
CA THR A 46 13.72 -7.92 -40.94
C THR A 46 12.89 -6.75 -40.37
N THR A 47 11.99 -7.05 -39.44
CA THR A 47 11.35 -6.06 -38.54
C THR A 47 11.90 -6.29 -37.13
N PRO A 48 12.24 -5.26 -36.32
CA PRO A 48 12.86 -5.47 -35.02
C PRO A 48 11.83 -5.96 -34.00
N ALA A 49 12.05 -7.17 -33.47
CA ALA A 49 11.21 -7.79 -32.46
C ALA A 49 11.57 -7.27 -31.06
N ASN A 50 10.53 -6.82 -30.36
CA ASN A 50 10.51 -6.43 -28.97
C ASN A 50 10.83 -7.66 -28.09
N SER A 51 11.88 -7.59 -27.28
CA SER A 51 12.31 -8.69 -26.39
C SER A 51 11.38 -8.81 -25.17
N SER A 52 10.24 -9.49 -25.33
CA SER A 52 9.47 -10.02 -24.19
C SER A 52 9.76 -11.51 -24.05
N SER A 53 10.70 -11.88 -23.19
CA SER A 53 10.98 -13.28 -22.85
C SER A 53 9.72 -13.91 -22.22
N PRO A 54 9.26 -15.08 -22.69
CA PRO A 54 8.13 -15.77 -22.08
C PRO A 54 8.52 -16.24 -20.67
N VAL A 55 7.72 -15.86 -19.67
CA VAL A 55 7.88 -16.32 -18.29
C VAL A 55 7.81 -17.86 -18.28
N ASN A 56 8.89 -18.53 -17.88
CA ASN A 56 8.90 -19.98 -17.76
C ASN A 56 8.18 -20.39 -16.46
N LEU A 57 6.84 -20.36 -16.48
CA LEU A 57 5.98 -20.95 -15.47
C LEU A 57 5.97 -22.50 -15.51
N GLY A 58 6.83 -23.13 -16.32
CA GLY A 58 6.76 -24.53 -16.74
C GLY A 58 6.89 -25.59 -15.64
N SER A 59 7.25 -25.22 -14.40
CA SER A 59 7.32 -26.16 -13.27
C SER A 59 6.13 -26.10 -12.31
N LEU A 60 5.24 -25.11 -12.46
CA LEU A 60 4.06 -24.93 -11.58
C LEU A 60 2.77 -25.05 -12.36
N THR A 61 1.88 -25.92 -11.90
CA THR A 61 0.52 -25.98 -12.41
C THR A 61 -0.23 -24.69 -12.09
N SER A 62 -1.20 -24.32 -12.94
CA SER A 62 -2.06 -23.14 -12.70
C SER A 62 -2.79 -23.21 -11.36
N THR A 63 -3.09 -24.42 -10.89
CA THR A 63 -3.68 -24.70 -9.57
C THR A 63 -2.71 -24.39 -8.43
N GLN A 64 -1.44 -24.78 -8.53
CA GLN A 64 -0.43 -24.48 -7.50
C GLN A 64 -0.19 -22.97 -7.36
N ILE A 65 -0.18 -22.24 -8.47
CA ILE A 65 -0.07 -20.78 -8.46
C ILE A 65 -1.26 -20.15 -7.73
N SER A 66 -2.48 -20.60 -8.05
CA SER A 66 -3.69 -20.09 -7.40
C SER A 66 -3.71 -20.37 -5.91
N SER A 67 -3.47 -21.62 -5.50
CA SER A 67 -3.44 -21.98 -4.08
C SER A 67 -2.34 -21.26 -3.31
N GLY A 68 -1.16 -21.11 -3.91
CA GLY A 68 -0.03 -20.41 -3.29
C GLY A 68 -0.29 -18.93 -3.05
N LEU A 69 -0.82 -18.25 -4.07
CA LEU A 69 -1.20 -16.85 -3.92
C LEU A 69 -2.32 -16.67 -2.89
N LYS A 70 -3.33 -17.55 -2.89
CA LYS A 70 -4.41 -17.51 -1.89
C LYS A 70 -3.89 -17.68 -0.47
N GLU A 71 -3.02 -18.66 -0.25
CA GLU A 71 -2.41 -18.90 1.05
C GLU A 71 -1.61 -17.68 1.52
N ALA A 72 -0.77 -17.13 0.63
CA ALA A 72 0.02 -15.93 0.88
C ALA A 72 -0.84 -14.74 1.31
N LEU A 73 -1.89 -14.46 0.54
CA LEU A 73 -2.80 -13.35 0.81
C LEU A 73 -3.56 -13.58 2.12
N ASN A 74 -4.02 -14.81 2.37
CA ASN A 74 -4.77 -15.10 3.58
C ASN A 74 -3.90 -14.94 4.84
N LEU A 75 -2.65 -15.42 4.80
CA LEU A 75 -1.69 -15.21 5.88
C LEU A 75 -1.38 -13.72 6.07
N GLY A 76 -1.01 -13.02 4.99
CA GLY A 76 -0.61 -11.61 5.06
C GLY A 76 -1.74 -10.69 5.54
N VAL A 77 -2.96 -10.92 5.08
CA VAL A 77 -4.13 -10.14 5.51
C VAL A 77 -4.48 -10.43 6.96
N ASN A 78 -4.49 -11.69 7.40
CA ASN A 78 -4.78 -12.04 8.79
C ASN A 78 -3.74 -11.47 9.76
N GLU A 79 -2.45 -11.52 9.40
CA GLU A 79 -1.38 -10.86 10.16
C GLU A 79 -1.59 -9.35 10.24
N GLY A 80 -1.92 -8.70 9.11
CA GLY A 80 -2.17 -7.26 9.03
C GLY A 80 -3.36 -6.83 9.89
N VAL A 81 -4.49 -7.52 9.75
CA VAL A 81 -5.70 -7.26 10.55
C VAL A 81 -5.42 -7.46 12.03
N LYS A 82 -4.74 -8.55 12.42
CA LYS A 82 -4.36 -8.79 13.81
C LYS A 82 -3.44 -7.70 14.36
N LYS A 83 -2.46 -7.24 13.59
CA LYS A 83 -1.54 -6.16 13.98
C LYS A 83 -2.28 -4.83 14.19
N LEU A 84 -3.29 -4.55 13.38
CA LEU A 84 -4.10 -3.34 13.49
C LEU A 84 -5.15 -3.42 14.60
N GLY A 85 -5.68 -4.61 14.89
CA GLY A 85 -6.76 -4.81 15.87
C GLY A 85 -6.32 -4.90 17.33
N VAL A 86 -5.02 -4.82 17.61
CA VAL A 86 -4.52 -4.74 18.99
C VAL A 86 -4.47 -3.29 19.47
N THR A 87 -4.41 -3.10 20.79
CA THR A 87 -4.20 -1.79 21.38
C THR A 87 -2.96 -1.11 20.80
N ASP A 88 -3.13 0.13 20.36
CA ASP A 88 -2.12 0.95 19.67
C ASP A 88 -1.74 0.48 18.24
N GLY A 89 -2.44 -0.51 17.70
CA GLY A 89 -2.24 -1.00 16.32
C GLY A 89 -2.50 0.07 15.26
N PHE A 90 -3.43 1.00 15.53
CA PHE A 90 -3.59 2.22 14.74
C PHE A 90 -2.86 3.40 15.37
N LEU A 91 -3.02 3.63 16.68
CA LEU A 91 -2.57 4.89 17.30
C LEU A 91 -1.05 5.11 17.22
N LYS A 92 -0.25 4.04 17.34
CA LYS A 92 1.22 4.09 17.28
C LYS A 92 1.78 3.74 15.90
N ASN A 93 0.93 3.42 14.93
CA ASN A 93 1.35 3.12 13.58
C ASN A 93 1.21 4.35 12.69
N GLU A 94 2.31 5.07 12.47
CA GLU A 94 2.33 6.31 11.68
C GLU A 94 1.77 6.15 10.26
N ALA A 95 1.82 4.93 9.69
CA ALA A 95 1.28 4.69 8.37
C ALA A 95 -0.24 4.80 8.33
N VAL A 96 -0.95 4.42 9.41
CA VAL A 96 -2.41 4.27 9.40
C VAL A 96 -3.10 5.03 10.53
N LYS A 97 -2.33 5.71 11.39
CA LYS A 97 -2.85 6.51 12.50
C LYS A 97 -3.90 7.48 11.98
N ILE A 98 -5.10 7.37 12.55
CA ILE A 98 -6.21 8.25 12.21
C ILE A 98 -6.02 9.57 12.94
N LEU A 99 -5.88 10.64 12.17
CA LEU A 99 -5.81 11.99 12.70
C LEU A 99 -7.22 12.62 12.75
N MET A 100 -7.31 13.82 13.32
CA MET A 100 -8.55 14.56 13.22
C MET A 100 -8.84 14.93 11.74
N PRO A 101 -10.10 14.84 11.30
CA PRO A 101 -10.56 15.36 10.02
C PRO A 101 -10.10 16.81 9.79
N GLU A 102 -9.90 17.21 8.53
CA GLU A 102 -9.43 18.57 8.21
C GLU A 102 -10.31 19.68 8.79
N LYS A 103 -11.64 19.47 8.78
CA LYS A 103 -12.63 20.38 9.39
C LYS A 103 -12.39 20.61 10.88
N LEU A 104 -11.66 19.70 11.53
CA LEU A 104 -11.42 19.65 12.97
C LEU A 104 -9.96 19.90 13.34
N LYS A 105 -9.05 20.00 12.35
CA LYS A 105 -7.67 20.44 12.60
C LYS A 105 -7.62 21.82 13.27
N LYS A 106 -8.51 22.73 12.91
CA LYS A 106 -8.63 24.05 13.57
C LYS A 106 -8.98 23.93 15.06
N ILE A 107 -9.80 22.93 15.40
CA ILE A 107 -10.16 22.62 16.78
C ILE A 107 -8.93 22.12 17.54
N ASP A 108 -8.19 21.14 16.98
CA ASP A 108 -6.95 20.62 17.58
C ASP A 108 -5.94 21.74 17.83
N THR A 109 -5.62 22.57 16.82
CA THR A 109 -4.68 23.68 16.95
C THR A 109 -5.12 24.67 18.03
N THR A 110 -6.40 25.06 18.03
CA THR A 110 -6.92 26.03 19.01
C THR A 110 -6.83 25.50 20.43
N LEU A 111 -7.21 24.25 20.65
CA LEU A 111 -7.13 23.62 21.97
C LEU A 111 -5.70 23.52 22.47
N ARG A 112 -4.75 23.18 21.59
CA ARG A 112 -3.32 23.16 21.94
C ARG A 112 -2.83 24.54 22.35
N THR A 113 -3.17 25.59 21.59
CA THR A 113 -2.81 26.98 21.91
C THR A 113 -3.37 27.44 23.26
N LEU A 114 -4.56 26.96 23.64
CA LEU A 114 -5.20 27.26 24.92
C LEU A 114 -4.71 26.37 26.08
N GLY A 115 -3.66 25.56 25.88
CA GLY A 115 -3.12 24.65 26.91
C GLY A 115 -3.95 23.37 27.12
N MET A 116 -4.94 23.10 26.26
CA MET A 116 -5.84 21.95 26.31
C MET A 116 -5.42 20.82 25.35
N GLY A 117 -4.12 20.71 25.02
CA GLY A 117 -3.61 19.71 24.08
C GLY A 117 -3.91 18.26 24.47
N SER A 118 -4.00 17.97 25.77
CA SER A 118 -4.36 16.65 26.29
C SER A 118 -5.76 16.19 25.86
N LEU A 119 -6.71 17.12 25.72
CA LEU A 119 -8.07 16.81 25.25
C LEU A 119 -8.07 16.48 23.75
N ALA A 120 -7.23 17.17 22.99
CA ALA A 120 -7.04 16.90 21.57
C ALA A 120 -6.41 15.51 21.35
N ASP A 121 -5.39 15.17 22.14
CA ASP A 121 -4.73 13.85 22.13
C ASP A 121 -5.70 12.73 22.53
N GLN A 122 -6.59 12.97 23.52
CA GLN A 122 -7.66 12.05 23.88
C GLN A 122 -8.64 11.81 22.73
N GLY A 123 -9.01 12.86 22.00
CA GLY A 123 -9.85 12.76 20.81
C GLY A 123 -9.21 11.87 19.74
N VAL A 124 -7.94 12.11 19.40
CA VAL A 124 -7.20 11.27 18.45
C VAL A 124 -7.11 9.83 18.92
N LYS A 125 -6.77 9.59 20.19
CA LYS A 125 -6.73 8.24 20.78
C LYS A 125 -8.05 7.50 20.57
N LEU A 126 -9.17 8.20 20.75
CA LEU A 126 -10.52 7.67 20.57
C LEU A 126 -10.82 7.17 19.17
N LEU A 127 -10.49 7.99 18.16
CA LEU A 127 -10.69 7.63 16.76
C LEU A 127 -9.91 6.34 16.43
N ASN A 128 -8.68 6.25 16.92
CA ASN A 128 -7.84 5.08 16.72
C ASN A 128 -8.33 3.85 17.50
N ARG A 129 -8.87 4.01 18.72
CA ARG A 129 -9.50 2.88 19.44
C ARG A 129 -10.72 2.35 18.71
N ALA A 130 -11.56 3.22 18.18
CA ALA A 130 -12.71 2.80 17.38
C ALA A 130 -12.30 2.04 16.11
N ALA A 131 -11.19 2.43 15.48
CA ALA A 131 -10.60 1.70 14.35
C ALA A 131 -10.01 0.34 14.74
N GLU A 132 -9.26 0.28 15.84
CA GLU A 132 -8.71 -0.96 16.42
C GLU A 132 -9.83 -1.96 16.76
N ASP A 133 -10.96 -1.49 17.28
CA ASP A 133 -12.12 -2.34 17.59
C ASP A 133 -12.87 -2.82 16.34
N ALA A 134 -12.91 -2.01 15.28
CA ALA A 134 -13.64 -2.34 14.05
C ALA A 134 -12.85 -3.26 13.10
N VAL A 135 -11.53 -3.08 13.01
CA VAL A 135 -10.68 -3.75 12.02
C VAL A 135 -10.69 -5.27 12.15
N VAL A 136 -10.96 -5.81 13.34
CA VAL A 136 -11.02 -7.27 13.58
C VAL A 136 -12.09 -7.96 12.73
N GLU A 137 -13.13 -7.24 12.30
CA GLU A 137 -14.19 -7.77 11.41
C GLU A 137 -13.71 -8.00 9.97
N ALA A 138 -12.52 -7.49 9.61
CA ALA A 138 -12.02 -7.57 8.24
C ALA A 138 -11.55 -8.97 7.84
N ALA A 139 -10.99 -9.72 8.80
CA ALA A 139 -10.40 -11.04 8.55
C ALA A 139 -11.37 -12.00 7.82
N PRO A 140 -12.60 -12.27 8.31
CA PRO A 140 -13.51 -13.18 7.62
C PRO A 140 -13.95 -12.66 6.23
N ILE A 141 -14.05 -11.35 6.03
CA ILE A 141 -14.43 -10.73 4.76
C ILE A 141 -13.33 -10.97 3.72
N PHE A 142 -12.07 -10.72 4.09
CA PHE A 142 -10.94 -10.97 3.21
C PHE A 142 -10.72 -12.45 2.93
N THR A 143 -10.79 -13.31 3.96
CA THR A 143 -10.67 -14.76 3.76
C THR A 143 -11.69 -15.24 2.74
N LYS A 144 -12.96 -14.80 2.85
CA LYS A 144 -14.00 -15.16 1.88
C LYS A 144 -13.67 -14.67 0.47
N ALA A 145 -13.19 -13.44 0.31
CA ALA A 145 -12.81 -12.90 -0.99
C ALA A 145 -11.63 -13.68 -1.62
N ILE A 146 -10.62 -14.00 -0.81
CA ILE A 146 -9.43 -14.74 -1.23
C ILE A 146 -9.80 -16.18 -1.62
N THR A 147 -10.60 -16.88 -0.82
CA THR A 147 -11.02 -18.25 -1.13
C THR A 147 -11.85 -18.30 -2.41
N SER A 148 -12.65 -17.26 -2.68
CA SER A 148 -13.49 -17.14 -3.88
C SER A 148 -12.73 -16.72 -5.15
N MET A 149 -11.43 -16.41 -5.04
CA MET A 149 -10.60 -16.01 -6.18
C MET A 149 -10.47 -17.16 -7.19
N THR A 150 -10.63 -16.87 -8.48
CA THR A 150 -10.46 -17.87 -9.54
C THR A 150 -8.98 -18.09 -9.87
N ILE A 151 -8.67 -19.15 -10.62
CA ILE A 151 -7.31 -19.36 -11.14
C ILE A 151 -6.89 -18.21 -12.05
N THR A 152 -7.82 -17.67 -12.84
CA THR A 152 -7.59 -16.53 -13.73
C THR A 152 -7.28 -15.27 -12.95
N ASP A 153 -8.05 -14.96 -11.90
CA ASP A 153 -7.77 -13.83 -11.01
C ASP A 153 -6.38 -13.94 -10.40
N ALA A 154 -6.02 -15.13 -9.91
CA ALA A 154 -4.72 -15.37 -9.30
C ALA A 154 -3.56 -15.15 -10.28
N LYS A 155 -3.70 -15.59 -11.53
CA LYS A 155 -2.72 -15.32 -12.59
C LYS A 155 -2.60 -13.84 -12.90
N ASN A 156 -3.74 -13.14 -13.02
CA ASN A 156 -3.77 -11.71 -13.29
C ASN A 156 -3.11 -10.91 -12.17
N ILE A 157 -3.31 -11.33 -10.91
CA ILE A 157 -2.64 -10.71 -9.76
C ILE A 157 -1.14 -10.96 -9.83
N LEU A 158 -0.71 -12.21 -10.06
CA LEU A 158 0.72 -12.55 -10.11
C LEU A 158 1.46 -11.76 -11.21
N LEU A 159 0.86 -11.70 -12.41
CA LEU A 159 1.45 -11.05 -13.59
C LEU A 159 1.15 -9.55 -13.68
N GLY A 160 0.30 -9.03 -12.81
CA GLY A 160 -0.13 -7.63 -12.78
C GLY A 160 0.88 -6.70 -12.12
N SER A 161 0.42 -5.46 -11.87
CA SER A 161 1.17 -4.43 -11.16
C SER A 161 1.46 -4.80 -9.70
N ASP A 162 2.36 -4.03 -9.06
CA ASP A 162 2.80 -4.27 -7.68
C ASP A 162 1.68 -4.23 -6.63
N ASN A 163 0.54 -3.63 -6.97
CA ASN A 163 -0.65 -3.50 -6.13
C ASN A 163 -1.85 -4.32 -6.62
N ALA A 164 -1.64 -5.29 -7.51
CA ALA A 164 -2.74 -6.02 -8.16
C ALA A 164 -3.60 -6.80 -7.16
N ALA A 165 -3.01 -7.42 -6.12
CA ALA A 165 -3.76 -8.13 -5.11
C ALA A 165 -4.56 -7.17 -4.22
N THR A 166 -3.95 -6.05 -3.84
CA THR A 166 -4.60 -4.98 -3.08
C THR A 166 -5.81 -4.44 -3.84
N SER A 167 -5.64 -4.13 -5.12
CA SER A 167 -6.71 -3.59 -5.97
C SER A 167 -7.86 -4.60 -6.13
N TYR A 168 -7.53 -5.89 -6.29
CA TYR A 168 -8.52 -6.96 -6.31
C TYR A 168 -9.32 -7.02 -5.01
N LEU A 169 -8.65 -7.04 -3.86
CA LEU A 169 -9.30 -7.11 -2.56
C LEU A 169 -10.16 -5.88 -2.30
N GLN A 170 -9.68 -4.67 -2.63
CA GLN A 170 -10.46 -3.44 -2.56
C GLN A 170 -11.77 -3.57 -3.33
N GLY A 171 -11.70 -3.93 -4.61
CA GLY A 171 -12.88 -4.09 -5.46
C GLY A 171 -13.88 -5.15 -4.97
N LYS A 172 -13.40 -6.20 -4.27
CA LYS A 172 -14.25 -7.28 -3.77
C LYS A 172 -14.82 -7.06 -2.38
N THR A 173 -14.18 -6.23 -1.55
CA THR A 173 -14.48 -6.19 -0.10
C THR A 173 -14.86 -4.82 0.44
N GLN A 174 -14.58 -3.71 -0.27
CA GLN A 174 -14.79 -2.33 0.23
C GLN A 174 -16.17 -2.13 0.90
N SER A 175 -17.24 -2.47 0.19
CA SER A 175 -18.61 -2.28 0.70
C SER A 175 -18.92 -3.18 1.91
N GLN A 176 -18.42 -4.42 1.89
CA GLN A 176 -18.61 -5.35 3.01
C GLN A 176 -17.87 -4.89 4.26
N LEU A 177 -16.64 -4.38 4.09
CA LEU A 177 -15.85 -3.79 5.17
C LEU A 177 -16.57 -2.58 5.75
N PHE A 178 -17.07 -1.67 4.90
CA PHE A 178 -17.82 -0.51 5.36
C PHE A 178 -19.04 -0.89 6.20
N ASN A 179 -19.86 -1.82 5.70
CA ASN A 179 -21.05 -2.27 6.38
C ASN A 179 -20.75 -3.00 7.71
N ALA A 180 -19.63 -3.73 7.78
CA ALA A 180 -19.21 -4.42 9.00
C ALA A 180 -18.58 -3.48 10.03
N PHE A 181 -17.80 -2.50 9.58
CA PHE A 181 -17.06 -1.59 10.45
C PHE A 181 -17.96 -0.51 11.05
N GLN A 182 -18.87 0.07 10.26
CA GLN A 182 -19.81 1.13 10.68
C GLN A 182 -20.42 0.90 12.08
N PRO A 183 -21.10 -0.22 12.36
CA PRO A 183 -21.71 -0.45 13.67
C PRO A 183 -20.68 -0.62 14.80
N LYS A 184 -19.47 -1.13 14.49
CA LYS A 184 -18.39 -1.31 15.48
C LYS A 184 -17.73 0.02 15.82
N VAL A 185 -17.44 0.84 14.83
CA VAL A 185 -16.93 2.20 15.03
C VAL A 185 -17.93 3.01 15.85
N LYS A 186 -19.21 3.00 15.45
CA LYS A 186 -20.29 3.69 16.19
C LYS A 186 -20.38 3.24 17.64
N ALA A 187 -20.39 1.93 17.88
CA ALA A 187 -20.44 1.39 19.24
C ALA A 187 -19.21 1.78 20.05
N SER A 188 -18.02 1.77 19.44
CA SER A 188 -16.76 2.08 20.11
C SER A 188 -16.69 3.56 20.48
N LEU A 189 -17.07 4.46 19.58
CA LEU A 189 -17.23 5.89 19.87
C LEU A 189 -18.25 6.12 21.00
N GLY A 190 -19.41 5.44 20.97
CA GLY A 190 -20.42 5.58 22.03
C GLY A 190 -19.96 5.07 23.41
N LYS A 191 -19.20 3.97 23.47
CA LYS A 191 -18.78 3.32 24.74
C LYS A 191 -17.76 4.12 25.53
N VAL A 192 -16.84 4.79 24.85
CA VAL A 192 -15.65 5.41 25.47
C VAL A 192 -15.89 6.82 26.00
N GLY A 193 -17.16 7.23 26.11
CA GLY A 193 -17.49 8.63 26.35
C GLY A 193 -16.99 9.54 25.22
N ALA A 194 -16.76 9.02 24.00
CA ALA A 194 -16.43 9.85 22.85
C ALA A 194 -17.51 10.84 22.62
N ASP A 195 -18.77 10.43 22.66
CA ASP A 195 -19.88 11.36 22.52
C ASP A 195 -19.77 12.50 23.55
N LYS A 196 -19.36 12.23 24.80
CA LYS A 196 -19.17 13.28 25.82
C LYS A 196 -17.91 14.12 25.60
N VAL A 197 -16.75 13.50 25.37
CA VAL A 197 -15.47 14.19 25.11
C VAL A 197 -15.60 15.05 23.85
N TRP A 198 -16.26 14.52 22.84
CA TRP A 198 -16.49 15.11 21.52
C TRP A 198 -17.55 16.19 21.55
N THR A 199 -18.70 15.97 22.18
CA THR A 199 -19.69 17.02 22.42
C THR A 199 -19.07 18.15 23.23
N ASN A 200 -18.26 17.86 24.24
CA ASN A 200 -17.54 18.88 25.00
C ASN A 200 -16.49 19.61 24.14
N LEU A 201 -15.77 18.90 23.27
CA LEU A 201 -14.78 19.45 22.35
C LEU A 201 -15.43 20.44 21.37
N ILE A 202 -16.48 19.98 20.67
CA ILE A 202 -17.24 20.75 19.69
C ILE A 202 -17.94 21.91 20.39
N SER A 203 -18.59 21.68 21.54
CA SER A 203 -19.27 22.73 22.29
C SER A 203 -18.29 23.83 22.70
N LYS A 204 -17.13 23.50 23.27
CA LYS A 204 -16.10 24.50 23.63
C LYS A 204 -15.60 25.25 22.41
N TYR A 205 -15.33 24.56 21.30
CA TYR A 205 -14.89 25.21 20.07
C TYR A 205 -15.95 26.15 19.49
N ASN A 206 -17.21 25.70 19.40
CA ASN A 206 -18.31 26.49 18.87
C ASN A 206 -18.55 27.73 19.75
N THR A 207 -18.46 27.60 21.08
CA THR A 207 -18.55 28.75 22.01
C THR A 207 -17.38 29.72 21.83
N LEU A 208 -16.15 29.23 21.59
CA LEU A 208 -14.97 30.08 21.43
C LEU A 208 -14.89 30.76 20.05
N THR A 209 -15.41 30.12 18.99
CA THR A 209 -15.21 30.57 17.60
C THR A 209 -16.48 31.01 16.87
N GLY A 210 -17.66 30.71 17.42
CA GLY A 210 -18.95 30.98 16.77
C GLY A 210 -19.25 30.10 15.55
N GLN A 211 -18.44 29.07 15.27
CA GLN A 211 -18.61 28.20 14.11
C GLN A 211 -19.41 26.94 14.46
N ALA A 212 -20.32 26.51 13.60
CA ALA A 212 -21.02 25.23 13.75
C ALA A 212 -20.28 24.15 12.95
N VAL A 213 -19.64 23.20 13.64
CA VAL A 213 -19.02 22.05 13.00
C VAL A 213 -19.82 20.79 13.32
N SER A 214 -20.39 20.17 12.29
CA SER A 214 -20.91 18.80 12.34
C SER A 214 -20.08 17.95 11.41
N THR A 215 -19.42 16.92 11.93
CA THR A 215 -18.70 15.92 11.14
C THR A 215 -19.21 14.56 11.56
N ASP A 216 -19.68 13.76 10.60
CA ASP A 216 -19.96 12.34 10.86
C ASP A 216 -18.63 11.61 11.09
N LEU A 217 -18.23 11.57 12.36
CA LEU A 217 -17.02 10.88 12.78
C LEU A 217 -17.10 9.38 12.52
N ASN A 218 -18.29 8.82 12.60
CA ASN A 218 -18.47 7.39 12.46
C ASN A 218 -18.17 6.97 11.01
N GLU A 219 -18.70 7.70 10.04
CA GLU A 219 -18.34 7.53 8.63
C GLU A 219 -16.85 7.83 8.36
N TYR A 220 -16.32 8.94 8.89
CA TYR A 220 -14.91 9.27 8.71
C TYR A 220 -13.98 8.18 9.24
N VAL A 221 -14.14 7.78 10.50
CA VAL A 221 -13.30 6.73 11.12
C VAL A 221 -13.49 5.41 10.40
N THR A 222 -14.70 5.07 9.97
CA THR A 222 -14.92 3.85 9.19
C THR A 222 -14.10 3.86 7.89
N ASN A 223 -14.18 4.94 7.11
CA ASN A 223 -13.42 5.06 5.87
C ASN A 223 -11.91 5.04 6.13
N GLU A 224 -11.43 5.77 7.14
CA GLU A 224 -10.01 5.78 7.50
C GLU A 224 -9.51 4.42 8.01
N THR A 225 -10.35 3.67 8.73
CA THR A 225 -10.04 2.30 9.14
C THR A 225 -9.86 1.40 7.91
N ILE A 226 -10.78 1.48 6.94
CA ILE A 226 -10.69 0.71 5.69
C ILE A 226 -9.43 1.10 4.90
N ASN A 227 -9.17 2.40 4.76
CA ASN A 227 -7.98 2.93 4.11
C ASN A 227 -6.70 2.40 4.78
N GLY A 228 -6.64 2.43 6.11
CA GLY A 228 -5.53 1.92 6.89
C GLY A 228 -5.29 0.43 6.68
N VAL A 229 -6.36 -0.36 6.68
CA VAL A 229 -6.29 -1.80 6.36
C VAL A 229 -5.69 -2.04 4.98
N PHE A 230 -6.18 -1.36 3.95
CA PHE A 230 -5.65 -1.55 2.60
C PHE A 230 -4.23 -1.04 2.44
N LYS A 231 -3.82 -0.01 3.18
CA LYS A 231 -2.44 0.43 3.21
C LYS A 231 -1.51 -0.66 3.76
N MET A 232 -1.92 -1.36 4.82
CA MET A 232 -1.14 -2.49 5.34
C MET A 232 -1.11 -3.67 4.37
N VAL A 233 -2.21 -3.94 3.65
CA VAL A 233 -2.25 -4.98 2.61
C VAL A 233 -1.29 -4.64 1.46
N ALA A 234 -1.30 -3.38 1.00
CA ALA A 234 -0.40 -2.90 -0.04
C ALA A 234 1.07 -3.00 0.36
N GLU A 235 1.39 -2.62 1.61
CA GLU A 235 2.75 -2.74 2.14
C GLU A 235 3.21 -4.20 2.19
N LYS A 236 2.35 -5.12 2.64
CA LYS A 236 2.66 -6.56 2.69
C LYS A 236 2.79 -7.15 1.28
N GLU A 237 1.92 -6.77 0.34
CA GLU A 237 2.01 -7.19 -1.07
C GLU A 237 3.33 -6.74 -1.69
N SER A 238 3.68 -5.45 -1.54
CA SER A 238 4.94 -4.91 -2.03
C SER A 238 6.14 -5.62 -1.40
N GLY A 239 6.10 -5.91 -0.10
CA GLY A 239 7.13 -6.68 0.59
C GLY A 239 7.32 -8.09 0.03
N ILE A 240 6.23 -8.81 -0.25
CA ILE A 240 6.28 -10.17 -0.81
C ILE A 240 6.84 -10.17 -2.24
N ARG A 241 6.47 -9.18 -3.06
CA ARG A 241 6.96 -9.03 -4.44
C ARG A 241 8.44 -8.69 -4.46
N ASN A 242 8.85 -7.69 -3.68
CA ASN A 242 10.17 -7.08 -3.79
C ASN A 242 11.23 -7.69 -2.85
N ASN A 243 10.84 -8.51 -1.87
CA ASN A 243 11.76 -9.12 -0.91
C ASN A 243 11.52 -10.63 -0.77
N SER A 244 12.47 -11.42 -1.26
CA SER A 244 12.41 -12.89 -1.20
C SER A 244 12.36 -13.43 0.24
N VAL A 245 12.90 -12.72 1.23
CA VAL A 245 12.85 -13.10 2.65
C VAL A 245 11.41 -13.04 3.21
N MET A 246 10.56 -12.17 2.63
CA MET A 246 9.15 -12.06 3.01
C MET A 246 8.29 -13.19 2.42
N ARG A 247 8.86 -14.04 1.56
CA ARG A 247 8.23 -15.24 1.01
C ARG A 247 8.49 -16.41 1.94
N THR A 248 7.77 -16.41 3.06
CA THR A 248 8.03 -17.30 4.19
C THR A 248 7.65 -18.76 3.97
N THR A 249 6.86 -19.08 2.93
CA THR A 249 6.52 -20.46 2.59
C THR A 249 7.19 -20.91 1.30
N SER A 250 7.45 -22.21 1.20
CA SER A 250 8.02 -22.83 -0.01
C SER A 250 7.14 -22.60 -1.25
N LEU A 251 5.83 -22.44 -1.05
CA LEU A 251 4.89 -22.17 -2.12
C LEU A 251 4.94 -20.71 -2.58
N LEU A 252 5.06 -19.73 -1.65
CA LEU A 252 5.31 -18.33 -2.01
C LEU A 252 6.63 -18.16 -2.78
N GLN A 253 7.69 -18.81 -2.31
CA GLN A 253 9.01 -18.75 -2.95
C GLN A 253 8.96 -19.27 -4.39
N LYS A 254 8.23 -20.37 -4.61
CA LYS A 254 8.03 -20.92 -5.96
C LYS A 254 7.22 -19.98 -6.86
N VAL A 255 6.10 -19.45 -6.36
CA VAL A 255 5.19 -18.61 -7.17
C VAL A 255 5.81 -17.27 -7.54
N PHE A 256 6.40 -16.56 -6.58
CA PHE A 256 7.03 -15.26 -6.84
C PHE A 256 8.48 -15.39 -7.32
N GLY A 257 9.18 -16.50 -7.05
CA GLY A 257 10.51 -16.76 -7.63
C GLY A 257 10.45 -16.98 -9.15
N ALA A 258 9.34 -17.52 -9.66
CA ALA A 258 9.10 -17.60 -11.11
C ALA A 258 8.88 -16.21 -11.76
N GLN A 259 8.53 -15.19 -10.97
CA GLN A 259 8.43 -13.80 -11.42
C GLN A 259 9.79 -13.10 -11.47
N ASP A 260 10.70 -13.42 -10.53
CA ASP A 260 12.02 -12.79 -10.41
C ASP A 260 12.99 -13.17 -11.55
N GLY A 261 12.77 -14.30 -12.22
CA GLY A 261 13.56 -14.72 -13.40
C GLY A 261 13.26 -13.92 -14.68
N LYS A 262 12.70 -12.71 -14.55
CA LYS A 262 12.45 -11.76 -15.63
C LYS A 262 13.69 -10.96 -15.98
#